data_AF-A0A1M7YJ95-F1
#
_entry.id   AF-A0A1M7YJ95-F1
#
_cell.length_a   1.000
_cell.length_b   1.000
_cell.length_c   1.000
_cell.angle_alpha   90.00
_cell.angle_beta   90.00
_cell.angle_gamma   90.00
#
_symmetry.space_group_name_H-M   'P 1'
#
loop_
_entity.id
_entity.type
_entity.pdbx_description
1 polymer ?
#
loop_
_entity_poly.entity_id
_entity_poly.type
_entity_poly.pdbx_seq_one_letter_code
_entity_poly.pdbx_strand_id
1 'polypeptide(L)'
;MKKNIYHVLSIFMLCAVLVGFLPGDVVFAKEAAYNPKHIVAEIKKEDVHLYYDKKADGMLQGFYLKSGNKTKYFDWSSIDQKAFYPEIKILDSKYIAVICTTGKGTGVNEEKLHIINRSNLKTVAFDNPVDVVKSKVKFDIKAPKVSVKIDNKTWNGSFDDIDISHFNKTVGYESIIIYDVENDGFTVRLSAQITPAAFIGDIEIQYYLNEKKTAFVPKYINFNFYKTEIK
;
A
#
# COMPACT_ATOMS: atom_id res chain seq x y z
N MET A 1 -30.34 13.60 81.88
CA MET A 1 -31.30 12.52 81.55
C MET A 1 -31.47 12.50 80.03
N LYS A 2 -31.26 11.33 79.39
CA LYS A 2 -31.77 10.81 78.09
C LYS A 2 -32.54 11.79 77.15
N LYS A 3 -32.51 11.75 75.82
CA LYS A 3 -31.80 11.06 74.72
C LYS A 3 -32.46 11.61 73.42
N ASN A 4 -31.69 11.75 72.33
CA ASN A 4 -32.09 11.61 70.91
C ASN A 4 -33.12 12.63 70.33
N ILE A 5 -33.14 13.01 69.04
CA ILE A 5 -33.07 12.24 67.79
C ILE A 5 -32.52 13.11 66.63
N TYR A 6 -31.87 12.43 65.68
CA TYR A 6 -31.12 12.88 64.50
C TYR A 6 -31.96 13.33 63.29
N HIS A 7 -31.22 13.85 62.28
CA HIS A 7 -31.51 14.08 60.84
C HIS A 7 -31.77 15.56 60.47
N VAL A 8 -31.12 16.19 59.49
CA VAL A 8 -30.56 15.73 58.20
C VAL A 8 -29.31 16.53 57.82
N LEU A 9 -28.37 15.85 57.16
CA LEU A 9 -27.20 16.36 56.43
C LEU A 9 -27.53 17.56 55.50
N SER A 10 -26.72 18.60 55.54
CA SER A 10 -26.36 19.36 54.34
C SER A 10 -24.87 19.64 54.36
N ILE A 11 -24.15 18.79 53.64
CA ILE A 11 -22.75 18.98 53.29
C ILE A 11 -22.74 20.06 52.22
N PHE A 12 -22.49 21.31 52.62
CA PHE A 12 -22.03 22.33 51.67
C PHE A 12 -20.51 22.37 51.70
N MET A 13 -19.99 21.82 50.61
CA MET A 13 -18.61 21.79 50.16
C MET A 13 -17.98 23.19 50.20
N LEU A 14 -16.94 23.37 51.01
CA LEU A 14 -15.97 24.43 50.82
C LEU A 14 -14.56 23.86 51.04
N CYS A 15 -14.15 22.97 50.14
CA CYS A 15 -12.74 22.69 49.95
C CYS A 15 -12.14 23.84 49.13
N ALA A 16 -11.72 24.89 49.83
CA ALA A 16 -10.74 25.82 49.32
C ALA A 16 -9.40 25.08 49.24
N VAL A 17 -9.11 24.44 48.11
CA VAL A 17 -7.77 23.95 47.82
C VAL A 17 -7.00 25.09 47.16
N LEU A 18 -5.94 25.49 47.86
CA LEU A 18 -4.87 26.37 47.44
C LEU A 18 -4.56 26.24 45.95
N VAL A 19 -4.76 27.33 45.20
CA VAL A 19 -4.16 27.52 43.88
C VAL A 19 -2.67 27.74 44.11
N GLY A 20 -1.94 26.63 44.23
CA GLY A 20 -0.50 26.63 44.02
C GLY A 20 -0.23 26.97 42.56
N PHE A 21 0.61 27.96 42.32
CA PHE A 21 1.25 28.21 41.03
C PHE A 21 1.93 26.91 40.58
N LEU A 22 1.25 26.13 39.75
CA LEU A 22 1.92 25.16 38.89
C LEU A 22 2.47 25.94 37.70
N PRO A 23 3.76 25.80 37.35
CA PRO A 23 4.27 26.35 36.11
C PRO A 23 3.47 25.74 34.96
N GLY A 24 3.19 26.61 33.98
CA GLY A 24 2.36 26.31 32.83
C GLY A 24 2.73 25.01 32.12
N ASP A 25 1.70 24.50 31.45
CA ASP A 25 1.73 23.48 30.40
C ASP A 25 1.69 22.02 30.85
N VAL A 26 0.67 21.66 31.63
CA VAL A 26 0.05 20.34 31.42
C VAL A 26 -0.74 20.40 30.12
N VAL A 27 -0.05 20.15 29.01
CA VAL A 27 -0.68 19.88 27.71
C VAL A 27 -1.34 18.51 27.83
N PHE A 28 -2.66 18.49 28.08
CA PHE A 28 -3.46 17.29 27.82
C PHE A 28 -3.25 16.90 26.35
N ALA A 29 -2.98 15.60 26.12
CA ALA A 29 -2.70 15.07 24.80
C ALA A 29 -3.69 15.64 23.76
N LYS A 30 -3.13 16.33 22.76
CA LYS A 30 -3.85 16.90 21.63
C LYS A 30 -4.80 15.82 21.10
N GLU A 31 -6.07 16.17 20.94
CA GLU A 31 -7.09 15.34 20.29
C GLU A 31 -6.49 14.65 19.05
N ALA A 32 -6.75 13.35 18.89
CA ALA A 32 -6.09 12.56 17.85
C ALA A 32 -6.26 13.25 16.49
N ALA A 33 -5.18 13.40 15.72
CA ALA A 33 -5.19 14.07 14.42
C ALA A 33 -6.03 13.33 13.35
N TYR A 34 -6.71 12.25 13.73
CA TYR A 34 -7.47 11.36 12.87
C TYR A 34 -8.74 10.89 13.59
N ASN A 35 -9.79 10.58 12.83
CA ASN A 35 -11.02 10.02 13.39
C ASN A 35 -10.86 8.50 13.59
N PRO A 36 -10.99 7.96 14.82
CA PRO A 36 -10.88 6.52 15.07
C PRO A 36 -11.87 5.65 14.28
N LYS A 37 -13.02 6.22 13.87
CA LYS A 37 -14.01 5.53 13.03
C LYS A 37 -13.56 5.35 11.58
N HIS A 38 -12.48 6.02 11.16
CA HIS A 38 -11.95 5.96 9.80
C HIS A 38 -10.90 4.85 9.62
N ILE A 39 -10.80 3.92 10.57
CA ILE A 39 -9.88 2.79 10.45
C ILE A 39 -10.24 1.92 9.24
N VAL A 40 -9.23 1.56 8.45
CA VAL A 40 -9.39 0.71 7.24
C VAL A 40 -8.51 -0.52 7.25
N ALA A 41 -7.41 -0.51 8.02
CA ALA A 41 -6.55 -1.66 8.19
C ALA A 41 -5.84 -1.62 9.55
N GLU A 42 -5.56 -2.79 10.13
CA GLU A 42 -4.86 -2.91 11.42
C GLU A 42 -4.07 -4.23 11.54
N ILE A 43 -2.94 -4.16 12.25
CA ILE A 43 -2.17 -5.31 12.73
C ILE A 43 -2.08 -5.15 14.25
N LYS A 44 -3.09 -5.67 14.95
CA LYS A 44 -3.26 -5.47 16.41
C LYS A 44 -2.03 -5.85 17.22
N LYS A 45 -1.42 -7.00 16.90
CA LYS A 45 -0.22 -7.51 17.61
C LYS A 45 0.98 -6.57 17.51
N GLU A 46 1.03 -5.73 16.47
CA GLU A 46 2.15 -4.86 16.16
C GLU A 46 1.84 -3.38 16.46
N ASP A 47 0.65 -3.09 17.00
CA ASP A 47 0.09 -1.74 17.22
C ASP A 47 0.22 -0.85 15.96
N VAL A 48 -0.11 -1.41 14.79
CA VAL A 48 -0.13 -0.70 13.51
C VAL A 48 -1.58 -0.51 13.07
N HIS A 49 -1.96 0.74 12.77
CA HIS A 49 -3.30 1.09 12.34
C HIS A 49 -3.23 2.11 11.21
N LEU A 50 -4.13 1.97 10.24
CA LEU A 50 -4.25 2.87 9.10
C LEU A 50 -5.66 3.47 9.09
N TYR A 51 -5.73 4.80 9.07
CA TYR A 51 -6.97 5.57 9.03
C TYR A 51 -6.99 6.44 7.79
N TYR A 52 -8.12 6.56 7.10
CA TYR A 52 -8.27 7.58 6.05
C TYR A 52 -8.64 8.93 6.66
N ASP A 53 -8.25 10.02 5.98
CA ASP A 53 -8.61 11.39 6.37
C ASP A 53 -10.02 11.71 5.89
N LYS A 54 -10.26 11.59 4.58
CA LYS A 54 -11.54 11.93 3.95
C LYS A 54 -11.92 10.99 2.80
N LYS A 55 -13.16 11.14 2.33
CA LYS A 55 -13.73 10.44 1.18
C LYS A 55 -14.14 11.46 0.12
N ALA A 56 -13.74 11.23 -1.12
CA ALA A 56 -14.16 12.04 -2.27
C ALA A 56 -14.10 11.21 -3.55
N ASP A 57 -15.09 11.36 -4.42
CA ASP A 57 -15.12 10.76 -5.77
C ASP A 57 -14.88 9.23 -5.81
N GLY A 58 -15.44 8.52 -4.82
CA GLY A 58 -15.26 7.06 -4.70
C GLY A 58 -13.87 6.63 -4.22
N MET A 59 -13.08 7.56 -3.68
CA MET A 59 -11.73 7.34 -3.14
C MET A 59 -11.66 7.72 -1.66
N LEU A 60 -10.92 6.91 -0.90
CA LEU A 60 -10.28 7.30 0.35
C LEU A 60 -9.07 8.17 0.01
N GLN A 61 -8.96 9.34 0.64
CA GLN A 61 -7.87 10.29 0.40
C GLN A 61 -7.24 10.70 1.72
N GLY A 62 -5.91 10.80 1.71
CA GLY A 62 -5.12 11.11 2.89
C GLY A 62 -5.17 9.97 3.90
N PHE A 63 -4.03 9.65 4.50
CA PHE A 63 -3.96 8.53 5.44
C PHE A 63 -3.10 8.86 6.65
N TYR A 64 -3.60 8.52 7.82
CA TYR A 64 -2.84 8.54 9.05
C TYR A 64 -2.38 7.11 9.36
N LEU A 65 -1.07 6.89 9.29
CA LEU A 65 -0.46 5.64 9.71
C LEU A 65 0.02 5.80 11.15
N LYS A 66 -0.53 5.00 12.05
CA LYS A 66 -0.08 4.87 13.44
C LYS A 66 0.77 3.62 13.59
N SER A 67 1.90 3.74 14.28
CA SER A 67 2.71 2.63 14.77
C SER A 67 3.20 2.94 16.18
N GLY A 68 2.70 2.19 17.17
CA GLY A 68 2.97 2.51 18.57
C GLY A 68 2.39 3.88 18.97
N ASN A 69 3.22 4.70 19.61
CA ASN A 69 2.89 6.08 19.98
C ASN A 69 3.10 7.12 18.87
N LYS A 70 3.51 6.70 17.66
CA LYS A 70 3.79 7.60 16.53
C LYS A 70 2.64 7.57 15.54
N THR A 71 2.35 8.73 14.98
CA THR A 71 1.38 8.87 13.89
C THR A 71 1.93 9.85 12.86
N LYS A 72 1.72 9.56 11.58
CA LYS A 72 2.10 10.44 10.48
C LYS A 72 1.05 10.42 9.37
N TYR A 73 0.81 11.61 8.81
CA TYR A 73 -0.04 11.79 7.64
C TYR A 73 0.73 11.49 6.35
N PHE A 74 0.04 10.89 5.38
CA PHE A 74 0.50 10.62 4.04
C PHE A 74 -0.59 10.97 3.02
N ASP A 75 -0.20 11.64 1.94
CA ASP A 75 -1.10 12.01 0.86
C ASP A 75 -1.28 10.86 -0.14
N TRP A 76 -1.81 9.74 0.35
CA TRP A 76 -2.13 8.56 -0.47
C TRP A 76 -3.61 8.55 -0.83
N SER A 77 -3.96 7.69 -1.80
CA SER A 77 -5.33 7.47 -2.24
C SER A 77 -5.59 5.98 -2.42
N SER A 78 -6.79 5.52 -2.08
CA SER A 78 -7.25 4.16 -2.37
C SER A 78 -8.73 4.17 -2.69
N ILE A 79 -9.22 3.18 -3.42
CA ILE A 79 -10.64 3.06 -3.74
C ILE A 79 -11.48 2.91 -2.45
N ASP A 80 -12.57 3.66 -2.34
CA ASP A 80 -13.54 3.57 -1.24
C ASP A 80 -14.56 2.44 -1.47
N GLN A 81 -14.04 1.21 -1.49
CA GLN A 81 -14.86 0.01 -1.51
C GLN A 81 -14.20 -1.03 -0.62
N LYS A 82 -14.96 -1.63 0.30
CA LYS A 82 -14.40 -2.51 1.34
C LYS A 82 -13.55 -3.66 0.80
N ALA A 83 -13.89 -4.20 -0.36
CA ALA A 83 -13.11 -5.26 -1.03
C ALA A 83 -11.74 -4.80 -1.57
N PHE A 84 -11.51 -3.49 -1.64
CA PHE A 84 -10.32 -2.82 -2.16
C PHE A 84 -9.74 -1.81 -1.16
N TYR A 85 -10.09 -1.96 0.12
CA TYR A 85 -9.46 -1.17 1.17
C TYR A 85 -7.97 -1.50 1.25
N PRO A 86 -7.13 -0.53 1.65
CA PRO A 86 -5.70 -0.77 1.71
C PRO A 86 -5.34 -1.96 2.59
N GLU A 87 -4.35 -2.72 2.16
CA GLU A 87 -3.75 -3.77 2.97
C GLU A 87 -2.53 -3.23 3.70
N ILE A 88 -2.27 -3.75 4.90
CA ILE A 88 -1.02 -3.50 5.61
C ILE A 88 -0.34 -4.81 5.99
N LYS A 89 0.97 -4.88 5.77
CA LYS A 89 1.82 -6.05 6.09
C LYS A 89 3.10 -5.59 6.80
N ILE A 90 3.63 -6.43 7.69
CA ILE A 90 4.98 -6.21 8.24
C ILE A 90 5.99 -6.82 7.30
N LEU A 91 7.01 -6.03 6.94
CA LEU A 91 8.08 -6.41 6.03
C LEU A 91 9.42 -6.31 6.77
N ASP A 92 10.18 -7.40 6.77
CA ASP A 92 11.50 -7.55 7.41
C ASP A 92 11.51 -7.08 8.88
N SER A 93 10.38 -7.23 9.59
CA SER A 93 10.09 -6.73 10.96
C SER A 93 10.23 -5.21 11.19
N LYS A 94 10.95 -4.49 10.32
CA LYS A 94 11.36 -3.09 10.43
C LYS A 94 10.48 -2.15 9.62
N TYR A 95 9.74 -2.67 8.65
CA TYR A 95 8.95 -1.88 7.72
C TYR A 95 7.46 -2.26 7.77
N ILE A 96 6.62 -1.30 7.42
CA ILE A 96 5.20 -1.49 7.13
C ILE A 96 5.05 -1.29 5.63
N ALA A 97 4.54 -2.31 4.95
CA ALA A 97 4.04 -2.19 3.59
C ALA A 97 2.57 -1.79 3.66
N VAL A 98 2.18 -0.78 2.89
CA VAL A 98 0.79 -0.37 2.67
C VAL A 98 0.51 -0.49 1.19
N ILE A 99 -0.48 -1.30 0.82
CA ILE A 99 -0.89 -1.51 -0.57
C ILE A 99 -2.24 -0.80 -0.75
N CYS A 100 -2.30 0.18 -1.65
CA CYS A 100 -3.52 0.91 -1.97
C CYS A 100 -3.97 0.56 -3.39
N THR A 101 -5.19 0.08 -3.57
CA THR A 101 -5.78 -0.06 -4.91
C THR A 101 -6.20 1.31 -5.42
N THR A 102 -5.62 1.77 -6.54
CA THR A 102 -5.88 3.08 -7.15
C THR A 102 -6.71 3.01 -8.43
N GLY A 103 -6.81 1.83 -9.05
CA GLY A 103 -7.60 1.62 -10.26
C GLY A 103 -8.19 0.21 -10.28
N LYS A 104 -9.42 0.06 -10.77
CA LYS A 104 -10.06 -1.24 -10.94
C LYS A 104 -11.03 -1.24 -12.13
N GLY A 105 -11.18 -2.39 -12.75
CA GLY A 105 -12.12 -2.61 -13.84
C GLY A 105 -11.83 -3.91 -14.58
N THR A 106 -12.58 -4.19 -15.64
CA THR A 106 -12.26 -5.31 -16.53
C THR A 106 -10.94 -5.03 -17.24
N GLY A 107 -9.91 -5.83 -16.95
CA GLY A 107 -8.56 -5.63 -17.49
C GLY A 107 -7.75 -4.52 -16.80
N VAL A 108 -8.25 -3.99 -15.66
CA VAL A 108 -7.55 -2.98 -14.85
C VAL A 108 -7.53 -3.40 -13.39
N ASN A 109 -6.34 -3.48 -12.80
CA ASN A 109 -6.14 -3.58 -11.36
C ASN A 109 -4.79 -2.91 -11.02
N GLU A 110 -4.86 -1.66 -10.59
CA GLU A 110 -3.69 -0.85 -10.30
C GLU A 110 -3.54 -0.69 -8.80
N GLU A 111 -2.42 -1.17 -8.28
CA GLU A 111 -2.03 -0.97 -6.90
C GLU A 111 -0.82 -0.03 -6.79
N LYS A 112 -0.73 0.65 -5.65
CA LYS A 112 0.47 1.39 -5.23
C LYS A 112 0.96 0.84 -3.91
N LEU A 113 2.23 0.45 -3.87
CA LEU A 113 2.91 0.04 -2.66
C LEU A 113 3.65 1.23 -2.03
N HIS A 114 3.44 1.41 -0.73
CA HIS A 114 4.20 2.32 0.10
C HIS A 114 4.93 1.54 1.19
N ILE A 115 6.24 1.75 1.32
CA ILE A 115 7.06 1.10 2.35
C ILE A 115 7.49 2.15 3.36
N ILE A 116 7.20 1.91 4.63
CA ILE A 116 7.42 2.86 5.71
C ILE A 116 8.30 2.22 6.79
N ASN A 117 9.36 2.90 7.20
CA ASN A 117 10.15 2.47 8.35
C ASN A 117 9.34 2.66 9.64
N ARG A 118 9.15 1.57 10.41
CA ARG A 118 8.33 1.55 11.63
C ARG A 118 8.83 2.49 12.71
N SER A 119 10.16 2.64 12.82
CA SER A 119 10.77 3.39 13.91
C SER A 119 10.58 4.91 13.77
N ASN A 120 10.48 5.42 12.54
CA ASN A 120 10.49 6.86 12.28
C ASN A 120 9.42 7.34 11.28
N LEU A 121 8.59 6.43 10.78
CA LEU A 121 7.55 6.66 9.78
C LEU A 121 8.05 7.39 8.51
N LYS A 122 9.32 7.20 8.15
CA LYS A 122 9.87 7.70 6.88
C LYS A 122 9.60 6.70 5.77
N THR A 123 9.27 7.21 4.59
CA THR A 123 9.13 6.42 3.37
C THR A 123 10.49 5.87 2.96
N VAL A 124 10.49 4.60 2.58
CA VAL A 124 11.65 3.90 2.00
C VAL A 124 11.44 3.85 0.50
N ALA A 125 12.42 4.34 -0.25
CA ALA A 125 12.37 4.35 -1.70
C ALA A 125 12.64 2.95 -2.27
N PHE A 126 12.07 2.71 -3.44
CA PHE A 126 12.38 1.59 -4.32
C PHE A 126 12.16 2.03 -5.77
N ASP A 127 12.83 1.36 -6.70
CA ASP A 127 12.70 1.70 -8.12
C ASP A 127 11.26 1.48 -8.59
N ASN A 128 10.72 2.40 -9.38
CA ASN A 128 9.37 2.24 -9.92
C ASN A 128 9.34 1.01 -10.86
N PRO A 129 8.43 0.04 -10.68
CA PRO A 129 8.42 -1.17 -11.48
C PRO A 129 8.20 -0.93 -12.97
N VAL A 130 7.40 0.08 -13.33
CA VAL A 130 7.18 0.48 -14.72
C VAL A 130 8.49 0.95 -15.36
N ASP A 131 9.31 1.72 -14.63
CA ASP A 131 10.61 2.20 -15.12
C ASP A 131 11.63 1.06 -15.21
N VAL A 132 11.56 0.10 -14.28
CA VAL A 132 12.35 -1.14 -14.34
C VAL A 132 11.99 -1.96 -15.58
N VAL A 133 10.70 -2.11 -15.90
CA VAL A 133 10.26 -2.76 -17.14
C VAL A 133 10.77 -2.00 -18.38
N LYS A 134 10.55 -0.69 -18.44
CA LYS A 134 11.00 0.18 -19.55
C LYS A 134 12.49 0.04 -19.85
N SER A 135 13.31 -0.10 -18.81
CA SER A 135 14.77 -0.17 -18.94
C SER A 135 15.32 -1.57 -19.22
N LYS A 136 14.68 -2.63 -18.72
CA LYS A 136 15.24 -4.00 -18.73
C LYS A 136 14.49 -5.00 -19.60
N VAL A 137 13.23 -4.73 -19.96
CA VAL A 137 12.41 -5.65 -20.76
C VAL A 137 12.23 -5.07 -22.16
N LYS A 138 12.54 -5.88 -23.18
CA LYS A 138 12.32 -5.53 -24.58
C LYS A 138 11.19 -6.34 -25.15
N PHE A 139 10.25 -5.67 -25.80
CA PHE A 139 9.15 -6.28 -26.52
C PHE A 139 9.30 -6.03 -28.02
N ASP A 140 9.02 -7.05 -28.83
CA ASP A 140 8.90 -6.92 -30.29
C ASP A 140 7.58 -7.56 -30.71
N ILE A 141 6.67 -6.75 -31.23
CA ILE A 141 5.36 -7.17 -31.73
C ILE A 141 5.46 -7.22 -33.26
N LYS A 142 5.44 -8.45 -33.80
CA LYS A 142 5.30 -8.75 -35.23
C LYS A 142 4.06 -9.62 -35.40
N ALA A 143 2.90 -9.00 -35.15
CA ALA A 143 1.62 -9.68 -35.05
C ALA A 143 1.40 -10.72 -36.18
N PRO A 144 0.92 -11.94 -35.85
CA PRO A 144 0.45 -12.38 -34.53
C PRO A 144 1.57 -12.83 -33.57
N LYS A 145 2.85 -12.70 -33.98
CA LYS A 145 3.99 -13.13 -33.19
C LYS A 145 4.45 -12.02 -32.25
N VAL A 146 4.79 -12.41 -31.03
CA VAL A 146 5.35 -11.51 -30.02
C VAL A 146 6.58 -12.16 -29.41
N SER A 147 7.64 -11.36 -29.23
CA SER A 147 8.81 -11.79 -28.47
C SER A 147 9.07 -10.85 -27.30
N VAL A 148 9.50 -11.45 -26.19
CA VAL A 148 9.91 -10.78 -24.97
C VAL A 148 11.35 -11.14 -24.71
N LYS A 149 12.19 -10.14 -24.41
CA LYS A 149 13.58 -10.35 -24.05
C LYS A 149 13.89 -9.65 -22.73
N ILE A 150 14.49 -10.40 -21.82
CA ILE A 150 14.96 -9.94 -20.51
C ILE A 150 16.37 -10.51 -20.34
N ASP A 151 17.35 -9.63 -20.19
CA ASP A 151 18.77 -9.98 -20.20
C ASP A 151 19.12 -10.90 -21.40
N ASN A 152 19.56 -12.13 -21.11
CA ASN A 152 19.94 -13.14 -22.10
C ASN A 152 18.82 -14.14 -22.44
N LYS A 153 17.64 -14.01 -21.82
CA LYS A 153 16.50 -14.89 -22.06
C LYS A 153 15.55 -14.25 -23.08
N THR A 154 15.09 -15.07 -24.02
CA THR A 154 14.09 -14.66 -25.01
C THR A 154 12.96 -15.67 -24.98
N TRP A 155 11.74 -15.16 -24.98
CA TRP A 155 10.52 -15.94 -25.06
C TRP A 155 9.74 -15.49 -26.29
N ASN A 156 9.10 -16.43 -26.97
CA ASN A 156 8.33 -16.17 -28.17
C ASN A 156 6.94 -16.78 -28.02
N GLY A 157 5.93 -16.11 -28.56
CA GLY A 157 4.56 -16.61 -28.64
C GLY A 157 3.89 -16.20 -29.95
N SER A 158 2.87 -16.96 -30.34
CA SER A 158 1.98 -16.65 -31.46
C SER A 158 0.54 -16.59 -30.94
N PHE A 159 -0.21 -15.59 -31.41
CA PHE A 159 -1.59 -15.33 -30.99
C PHE A 159 -2.48 -15.30 -32.23
N ASP A 160 -2.48 -16.41 -32.97
CA ASP A 160 -3.15 -16.56 -34.27
C ASP A 160 -4.69 -16.49 -34.16
N ASP A 161 -5.23 -16.62 -32.95
CA ASP A 161 -6.65 -16.47 -32.62
C ASP A 161 -7.11 -15.01 -32.50
N ILE A 162 -6.19 -14.04 -32.65
CA ILE A 162 -6.47 -12.61 -32.54
C ILE A 162 -6.31 -11.95 -33.91
N ASP A 163 -7.30 -11.14 -34.32
CA ASP A 163 -7.19 -10.30 -35.51
C ASP A 163 -6.00 -9.32 -35.37
N ILE A 164 -5.10 -9.32 -36.36
CA ILE A 164 -3.89 -8.50 -36.40
C ILE A 164 -4.22 -7.00 -36.23
N SER A 165 -5.37 -6.54 -36.72
CA SER A 165 -5.82 -5.14 -36.60
C SER A 165 -6.10 -4.72 -35.15
N HIS A 166 -6.30 -5.66 -34.23
CA HIS A 166 -6.51 -5.39 -32.81
C HIS A 166 -5.20 -5.30 -32.00
N PHE A 167 -4.05 -5.61 -32.60
CA PHE A 167 -2.77 -5.51 -31.91
C PHE A 167 -2.37 -4.05 -31.67
N ASN A 168 -1.95 -3.80 -30.44
CA ASN A 168 -1.31 -2.56 -30.05
C ASN A 168 0.05 -2.45 -30.76
N LYS A 169 0.47 -1.21 -31.06
CA LYS A 169 1.81 -0.93 -31.58
C LYS A 169 2.92 -1.21 -30.57
N THR A 170 2.59 -1.09 -29.28
CA THR A 170 3.49 -1.30 -28.16
C THR A 170 2.78 -2.10 -27.07
N VAL A 171 3.54 -2.84 -26.28
CA VAL A 171 2.99 -3.54 -25.11
C VAL A 171 2.63 -2.51 -24.03
N GLY A 172 1.40 -2.58 -23.52
CA GLY A 172 0.99 -1.89 -22.30
C GLY A 172 1.31 -2.74 -21.06
N TYR A 173 1.72 -2.14 -19.96
CA TYR A 173 2.01 -2.86 -18.70
C TYR A 173 1.69 -2.01 -17.47
N GLU A 174 0.81 -1.04 -17.64
CA GLU A 174 0.41 -0.10 -16.58
C GLU A 174 -1.02 -0.36 -16.09
N SER A 175 -1.82 -1.18 -16.81
CA SER A 175 -3.23 -1.44 -16.47
C SER A 175 -3.42 -2.44 -15.33
N ILE A 176 -2.49 -3.39 -15.18
CA ILE A 176 -2.51 -4.37 -14.09
C ILE A 176 -1.14 -4.32 -13.43
N ILE A 177 -1.09 -3.79 -12.21
CA ILE A 177 0.08 -3.73 -11.35
C ILE A 177 -0.36 -4.24 -9.97
N ILE A 178 0.13 -5.40 -9.58
CA ILE A 178 -0.26 -6.06 -8.32
C ILE A 178 0.98 -6.35 -7.50
N TYR A 179 0.96 -5.99 -6.22
CA TYR A 179 2.04 -6.25 -5.29
C TYR A 179 1.71 -7.43 -4.38
N ASP A 180 2.69 -8.30 -4.17
CA ASP A 180 2.65 -9.29 -3.11
C ASP A 180 3.85 -9.10 -2.18
N VAL A 181 3.57 -8.82 -0.92
CA VAL A 181 4.59 -8.58 0.10
C VAL A 181 4.79 -9.87 0.89
N GLU A 182 6.04 -10.32 0.90
CA GLU A 182 6.54 -11.46 1.65
C GLU A 182 7.40 -10.99 2.83
N ASN A 183 7.97 -11.91 3.60
CA ASN A 183 8.64 -11.58 4.86
C ASN A 183 9.88 -10.69 4.69
N ASP A 184 10.67 -10.86 3.62
CA ASP A 184 11.97 -10.19 3.42
C ASP A 184 12.03 -9.33 2.14
N GLY A 185 10.94 -9.27 1.39
CA GLY A 185 10.85 -8.55 0.14
C GLY A 185 9.42 -8.46 -0.36
N PHE A 186 9.28 -8.06 -1.61
CA PHE A 186 7.99 -8.07 -2.29
C PHE A 186 8.19 -8.37 -3.76
N THR A 187 7.18 -8.97 -4.36
CA THR A 187 7.08 -9.17 -5.79
C THR A 187 6.03 -8.20 -6.33
N VAL A 188 6.26 -7.69 -7.54
CA VAL A 188 5.26 -6.94 -8.29
C VAL A 188 5.07 -7.59 -9.64
N ARG A 189 3.79 -7.75 -10.01
CA ARG A 189 3.35 -8.36 -11.25
C ARG A 189 2.75 -7.28 -12.15
N LEU A 190 3.26 -7.17 -13.38
CA LEU A 190 2.75 -6.26 -14.40
C LEU A 190 2.28 -7.07 -15.61
N SER A 191 0.99 -6.98 -15.97
CA SER A 191 0.46 -7.75 -17.09
C SER A 191 0.75 -7.07 -18.42
N ALA A 192 1.36 -7.80 -19.34
CA ALA A 192 1.77 -7.33 -20.66
C ALA A 192 0.61 -7.42 -21.66
N GLN A 193 -0.02 -6.27 -21.93
CA GLN A 193 -1.19 -6.10 -22.79
C GLN A 193 -0.78 -5.90 -24.26
N ILE A 194 -1.33 -6.71 -25.17
CA ILE A 194 -1.08 -6.62 -26.62
C ILE A 194 -2.30 -6.21 -27.43
N THR A 195 -3.49 -6.24 -26.85
CA THR A 195 -4.73 -5.68 -27.44
C THR A 195 -5.56 -5.04 -26.31
N PRO A 196 -6.63 -4.29 -26.61
CA PRO A 196 -7.52 -3.78 -25.57
C PRO A 196 -8.09 -4.84 -24.61
N ALA A 197 -8.16 -6.12 -25.02
CA ALA A 197 -8.76 -7.20 -24.25
C ALA A 197 -7.84 -8.41 -24.00
N ALA A 198 -6.60 -8.41 -24.48
CA ALA A 198 -5.70 -9.56 -24.40
C ALA A 198 -4.31 -9.20 -23.85
N PHE A 199 -3.80 -10.12 -23.03
CA PHE A 199 -2.49 -10.07 -22.40
C PHE A 199 -1.69 -11.30 -22.80
N ILE A 200 -0.38 -11.14 -23.02
CA ILE A 200 0.51 -12.24 -23.40
C ILE A 200 1.07 -13.00 -22.20
N GLY A 201 1.07 -12.37 -21.04
CA GLY A 201 1.72 -12.88 -19.84
C GLY A 201 1.98 -11.79 -18.82
N ASP A 202 2.70 -12.17 -17.78
CA ASP A 202 3.07 -11.29 -16.68
C ASP A 202 4.58 -11.10 -16.59
N ILE A 203 4.99 -9.85 -16.34
CA ILE A 203 6.33 -9.51 -15.89
C ILE A 203 6.32 -9.55 -14.37
N GLU A 204 7.20 -10.35 -13.77
CA GLU A 204 7.36 -10.42 -12.32
C GLU A 204 8.71 -9.84 -11.93
N ILE A 205 8.70 -8.87 -11.01
CA ILE A 205 9.91 -8.25 -10.47
C ILE A 205 9.92 -8.53 -8.97
N GLN A 206 10.95 -9.25 -8.49
CA GLN A 206 11.19 -9.36 -7.06
C GLN A 206 12.12 -8.26 -6.58
N TYR A 207 11.74 -7.61 -5.49
CA TYR A 207 12.52 -6.62 -4.78
C TYR A 207 13.05 -7.19 -3.47
N TYR A 208 14.27 -6.79 -3.12
CA TYR A 208 14.90 -7.13 -1.85
C TYR A 208 15.49 -5.88 -1.20
N LEU A 209 15.64 -5.92 0.12
CA LEU A 209 16.29 -4.83 0.85
C LEU A 209 17.79 -4.82 0.55
N ASN A 210 18.27 -3.72 -0.03
CA ASN A 210 19.69 -3.42 -0.05
C ASN A 210 20.06 -2.62 1.21
N GLU A 211 20.64 -3.28 2.20
CA GLU A 211 20.96 -2.67 3.49
C GLU A 211 21.89 -1.45 3.38
N LYS A 212 22.83 -1.48 2.42
CA LYS A 212 23.79 -0.37 2.21
C LYS A 212 23.10 0.89 1.68
N LYS A 213 22.09 0.73 0.83
CA LYS A 213 21.31 1.83 0.25
C LYS A 213 20.08 2.18 1.08
N THR A 214 19.74 1.37 2.08
CA THR A 214 18.51 1.47 2.88
C THR A 214 17.26 1.60 1.99
N ALA A 215 17.24 0.85 0.88
CA ALA A 215 16.23 0.92 -0.16
C ALA A 215 15.96 -0.48 -0.71
N PHE A 216 14.75 -0.71 -1.22
CA PHE A 216 14.45 -1.95 -1.93
C PHE A 216 14.86 -1.81 -3.39
N VAL A 217 15.55 -2.82 -3.92
CA VAL A 217 16.05 -2.81 -5.31
C VAL A 217 15.64 -4.09 -6.03
N PRO A 218 15.45 -4.05 -7.37
CA PRO A 218 15.12 -5.26 -8.13
C PRO A 218 16.23 -6.32 -8.00
N LYS A 219 15.86 -7.55 -7.66
CA LYS A 219 16.73 -8.73 -7.59
C LYS A 219 16.73 -9.51 -8.90
N TYR A 220 15.54 -9.88 -9.34
CA TYR A 220 15.31 -10.63 -10.57
C TYR A 220 14.06 -10.13 -11.28
N ILE A 221 14.04 -10.34 -12.59
CA ILE A 221 12.89 -10.10 -13.44
C ILE A 221 12.63 -11.39 -14.20
N ASN A 222 11.38 -11.85 -14.18
CA ASN A 222 10.94 -13.01 -14.93
C ASN A 222 9.74 -12.64 -15.81
N PHE A 223 9.48 -13.47 -16.82
CA PHE A 223 8.29 -13.37 -17.64
C PHE A 223 7.54 -14.70 -17.68
N ASN A 224 6.25 -14.65 -17.35
CA ASN A 224 5.35 -15.79 -17.31
C ASN A 224 4.33 -15.68 -18.45
N PHE A 225 4.52 -16.42 -19.54
CA PHE A 225 3.58 -16.47 -20.66
C PHE A 225 2.26 -17.14 -20.26
N TYR A 226 1.12 -16.56 -20.66
CA TYR A 226 -0.19 -17.17 -20.46
C TYR A 226 -0.48 -18.30 -21.45
N LYS A 227 0.11 -18.23 -22.65
CA LYS A 227 -0.04 -19.24 -23.70
C LYS A 227 1.35 -19.77 -24.04
N THR A 228 1.73 -20.89 -23.44
CA THR A 228 2.96 -21.62 -23.76
C THR A 228 2.74 -22.48 -25.00
N GLU A 229 3.00 -21.95 -26.19
CA GLU A 229 3.52 -22.82 -27.25
C GLU A 229 5.05 -22.79 -27.13
N ILE A 230 5.57 -23.65 -26.25
CA ILE A 230 6.99 -23.98 -26.28
C ILE A 230 7.19 -24.76 -27.58
N LYS A 231 7.80 -24.14 -28.58
CA LYS A 231 8.48 -24.87 -29.66
C LYS A 231 9.94 -25.06 -29.28
#